data_AF-A0A1G2E112-F1
#
_entry.id   AF-A0A1G2E112-F1
#
_cell.length_a   1.000
_cell.length_b   1.000
_cell.length_c   1.000
_cell.angle_alpha   90.00
_cell.angle_beta   90.00
_cell.angle_gamma   90.00
#
_symmetry.space_group_name_H-M   'P 1'
#
loop_
_entity.id
_entity.type
_entity.pdbx_description
1 polymer ?
#
loop_
_entity_poly.entity_id
_entity_poly.type
_entity_poly.pdbx_seq_one_letter_code
_entity_poly.pdbx_strand_id
1 'polypeptide(L)'
;MSNQKTILITLVLLVACVFSGFKYFTVQKELAQTQAVLETQKTNEKILDFTKFFIEKVLKAETEVDFETRLKLETEVRDLGDEEILSQWQEFTESKTEAEAQEKVKNLLEILVNKIKVK
;
A
#
# COMPACT_ATOMS: atom_id res chain seq x y z
N MET A 1 -61.92 12.50 2.35
CA MET A 1 -60.88 12.20 3.36
C MET A 1 -59.79 11.22 2.87
N SER A 2 -59.80 10.79 1.59
CA SER A 2 -58.85 9.81 1.02
C SER A 2 -57.62 10.47 0.37
N ASN A 3 -57.83 11.44 -0.53
CA ASN A 3 -56.76 12.00 -1.36
C ASN A 3 -55.69 12.77 -0.57
N GLN A 4 -56.05 13.49 0.49
CA GLN A 4 -55.09 14.22 1.34
C GLN A 4 -54.16 13.25 2.11
N LYS A 5 -54.68 12.10 2.56
CA LYS A 5 -53.86 11.07 3.21
C LYS A 5 -52.91 10.41 2.21
N THR A 6 -53.40 10.13 1.00
CA THR A 6 -52.57 9.58 -0.09
C THR A 6 -51.45 10.54 -0.47
N ILE A 7 -51.74 11.84 -0.65
CA ILE A 7 -50.72 12.86 -0.96
C ILE A 7 -49.66 12.95 0.15
N LEU A 8 -50.10 12.94 1.41
CA LEU A 8 -49.18 12.97 2.56
C LEU A 8 -48.26 11.74 2.57
N ILE A 9 -48.81 10.54 2.34
CA ILE A 9 -48.05 9.29 2.27
C ILE A 9 -47.05 9.33 1.11
N THR A 10 -47.47 9.76 -0.08
CA THR A 10 -46.59 9.89 -1.25
C THR A 10 -45.44 10.86 -0.98
N LEU A 11 -45.71 11.99 -0.30
CA LEU A 11 -44.71 13.00 0.00
C LEU A 11 -43.68 12.51 1.03
N VAL A 12 -44.12 11.78 2.06
CA VAL A 12 -43.23 11.10 3.02
C VAL A 12 -42.37 10.05 2.32
N LEU A 13 -42.94 9.27 1.39
CA LEU A 13 -42.20 8.29 0.61
C LEU A 13 -41.10 8.96 -0.24
N LEU A 14 -41.42 10.09 -0.87
CA LEU A 14 -40.52 10.84 -1.72
C LEU A 14 -39.32 11.37 -0.91
N VAL A 15 -39.58 11.93 0.28
CA VAL A 15 -38.52 12.38 1.21
C VAL A 15 -37.66 11.20 1.67
N ALA A 16 -38.26 10.05 1.99
CA ALA A 16 -37.52 8.87 2.40
C ALA A 16 -36.60 8.34 1.28
N CYS A 17 -37.05 8.35 0.03
CA CYS A 17 -36.24 7.97 -1.14
C CYS A 17 -35.06 8.93 -1.36
N VAL A 18 -35.31 10.25 -1.29
CA VAL A 18 -34.25 11.26 -1.43
C VAL A 18 -33.22 11.15 -0.31
N PHE A 19 -33.68 11.01 0.94
CA PHE A 19 -32.81 10.83 2.10
C PHE A 19 -31.97 9.56 1.99
N SER A 20 -32.57 8.44 1.59
CA SER A 20 -31.87 7.16 1.41
C SER A 20 -30.85 7.24 0.28
N GLY A 21 -31.18 7.87 -0.84
CA GLY A 21 -30.24 8.10 -1.95
C GLY A 21 -29.05 8.96 -1.55
N PHE A 22 -29.28 10.03 -0.77
CA PHE A 22 -28.21 10.89 -0.26
C PHE A 22 -27.28 10.13 0.72
N LYS A 23 -27.86 9.34 1.64
CA LYS A 23 -27.09 8.51 2.56
C LYS A 23 -26.27 7.45 1.81
N TYR A 24 -26.85 6.80 0.82
CA TYR A 24 -26.16 5.81 -0.01
C TYR A 24 -24.95 6.41 -0.73
N PHE A 25 -25.12 7.59 -1.34
CA PHE A 25 -24.01 8.28 -2.02
C PHE A 25 -22.89 8.69 -1.05
N THR A 26 -23.26 9.20 0.12
CA THR A 26 -22.28 9.60 1.16
C THR A 26 -21.47 8.40 1.65
N VAL A 27 -22.15 7.30 1.97
CA VAL A 27 -21.51 6.05 2.45
C VAL A 27 -20.59 5.46 1.38
N GLN A 28 -20.99 5.48 0.10
CA GLN A 28 -20.12 5.00 -0.98
C GLN A 28 -18.83 5.82 -1.11
N LYS A 29 -18.91 7.14 -0.92
CA LYS A 29 -17.73 8.01 -0.94
C LYS A 29 -16.80 7.74 0.25
N GLU A 30 -17.36 7.57 1.45
CA GLU A 30 -16.58 7.21 2.65
C GLU A 30 -15.92 5.84 2.51
N LEU A 31 -16.62 4.85 1.92
CA LEU A 31 -16.06 3.53 1.62
C LEU A 31 -14.90 3.62 0.65
N ALA A 32 -15.03 4.36 -0.45
CA ALA A 32 -13.96 4.54 -1.42
C ALA A 32 -12.71 5.18 -0.79
N GLN A 33 -12.89 6.19 0.06
CA GLN A 33 -11.79 6.83 0.79
C GLN A 33 -11.13 5.87 1.80
N THR A 34 -11.93 5.12 2.54
CA THR A 34 -11.44 4.14 3.51
C THR A 34 -10.66 3.03 2.82
N GLN A 35 -11.16 2.54 1.68
CA GLN A 35 -10.46 1.53 0.88
C GLN A 35 -9.13 2.06 0.35
N ALA A 36 -9.08 3.30 -0.15
CA ALA A 36 -7.84 3.91 -0.63
C ALA A 36 -6.78 4.06 0.48
N VAL A 37 -7.21 4.45 1.68
CA VAL A 37 -6.33 4.51 2.86
C VAL A 37 -5.85 3.11 3.25
N LEU A 38 -6.74 2.12 3.24
CA LEU A 38 -6.40 0.74 3.56
C LEU A 38 -5.39 0.15 2.56
N GLU A 39 -5.59 0.34 1.26
CA GLU A 39 -4.63 -0.13 0.25
C GLU A 39 -3.28 0.58 0.40
N THR A 40 -3.28 1.88 0.71
CA THR A 40 -2.03 2.62 1.02
C THR A 40 -1.33 2.03 2.25
N GLN A 41 -2.08 1.71 3.31
CA GLN A 41 -1.52 1.10 4.52
C GLN A 41 -0.93 -0.28 4.24
N LYS A 42 -1.62 -1.12 3.46
CA LYS A 42 -1.10 -2.44 3.05
C LYS A 42 0.21 -2.31 2.26
N THR A 43 0.29 -1.37 1.32
CA THR A 43 1.53 -1.12 0.59
C THR A 43 2.65 -0.66 1.52
N ASN A 44 2.38 0.27 2.43
CA ASN A 44 3.36 0.72 3.41
C ASN A 44 3.84 -0.42 4.32
N GLU A 45 2.92 -1.28 4.77
CA GLU A 45 3.23 -2.44 5.61
C GLU A 45 4.16 -3.41 4.87
N LYS A 46 3.85 -3.74 3.62
CA LYS A 46 4.72 -4.57 2.77
C LYS A 46 6.12 -3.98 2.60
N ILE A 47 6.21 -2.69 2.27
CA ILE A 47 7.50 -2.00 2.09
C ILE A 47 8.29 -2.02 3.40
N LEU A 48 7.62 -1.77 4.53
CA LEU A 48 8.23 -1.78 5.85
C LEU A 48 8.74 -3.18 6.23
N ASP A 49 7.97 -4.21 5.96
CA ASP A 49 8.35 -5.59 6.30
C ASP A 49 9.50 -6.09 5.45
N PHE A 50 9.48 -5.81 4.14
CA PHE A 50 10.65 -6.04 3.28
C PHE A 50 11.88 -5.29 3.80
N THR A 51 11.73 -4.00 4.15
CA THR A 51 12.84 -3.17 4.65
C THR A 51 13.43 -3.74 5.93
N LYS A 52 12.60 -4.18 6.89
CA LYS A 52 13.05 -4.84 8.12
C LYS A 52 13.80 -6.13 7.80
N PHE A 53 13.24 -6.97 6.94
CA PHE A 53 13.82 -8.25 6.58
C PHE A 53 15.17 -8.07 5.88
N PHE A 54 15.26 -7.12 4.95
CA PHE A 54 16.48 -6.72 4.27
C PHE A 54 17.56 -6.24 5.24
N ILE A 55 17.22 -5.32 6.16
CA ILE A 55 18.16 -4.83 7.17
C ILE A 55 18.66 -5.99 8.04
N GLU A 56 17.76 -6.85 8.52
CA GLU A 56 18.12 -7.94 9.43
C GLU A 56 18.97 -9.01 8.75
N LYS A 57 18.60 -9.42 7.54
CA LYS A 57 19.20 -10.59 6.87
C LYS A 57 20.31 -10.25 5.89
N VAL A 58 20.45 -8.98 5.50
CA VAL A 58 21.51 -8.56 4.58
C VAL A 58 22.45 -7.58 5.24
N LEU A 59 21.95 -6.44 5.73
CA LEU A 59 22.83 -5.37 6.24
C LEU A 59 23.48 -5.72 7.58
N LYS A 60 22.78 -6.50 8.41
CA LYS A 60 23.27 -6.96 9.71
C LYS A 60 23.85 -8.37 9.68
N ALA A 61 23.92 -9.01 8.51
CA ALA A 61 24.44 -10.36 8.41
C ALA A 61 25.95 -10.37 8.67
N GLU A 62 26.39 -11.25 9.57
CA GLU A 62 27.82 -11.48 9.83
C GLU A 62 28.42 -12.50 8.84
N THR A 63 27.56 -13.22 8.12
CA THR A 63 27.92 -14.27 7.17
C THR A 63 27.29 -14.01 5.82
N GLU A 64 27.74 -14.75 4.81
CA GLU A 64 27.11 -14.73 3.50
C GLU A 64 25.62 -15.11 3.61
N VAL A 65 24.78 -14.33 2.94
CA VAL A 65 23.33 -14.56 2.86
C VAL A 65 23.06 -15.85 2.08
N ASP A 66 22.35 -16.80 2.68
CA ASP A 66 22.04 -18.08 2.04
C ASP A 66 21.03 -17.96 0.89
N PHE A 67 20.90 -19.04 0.10
CA PHE A 67 20.03 -19.08 -1.07
C PHE A 67 18.55 -18.89 -0.73
N GLU A 68 18.07 -19.48 0.36
CA GLU A 68 16.66 -19.38 0.77
C GLU A 68 16.30 -17.93 1.10
N THR A 69 17.17 -17.26 1.85
CA THR A 69 17.04 -15.85 2.21
C THR A 69 17.09 -14.95 0.97
N ARG A 70 18.01 -15.21 0.03
CA ARG A 70 18.05 -14.47 -1.26
C ARG A 70 16.76 -14.64 -2.05
N LEU A 71 16.26 -15.87 -2.18
CA LEU A 71 15.02 -16.16 -2.90
C LEU A 71 13.82 -15.47 -2.25
N LYS A 72 13.78 -15.44 -0.92
CA LYS A 72 12.74 -14.75 -0.17
C LYS A 72 12.80 -13.24 -0.39
N LEU A 73 13.98 -12.61 -0.32
CA LEU A 73 14.15 -11.19 -0.60
C LEU A 73 13.70 -10.83 -2.02
N GLU A 74 14.08 -11.63 -3.01
CA GLU A 74 13.68 -11.45 -4.41
C GLU A 74 12.17 -11.61 -4.61
N THR A 75 11.53 -12.50 -3.85
CA THR A 75 10.07 -12.67 -3.90
C THR A 75 9.38 -11.48 -3.26
N GLU A 76 9.81 -11.07 -2.06
CA GLU A 76 9.22 -9.96 -1.33
C GLU A 76 9.35 -8.64 -2.11
N VAL A 77 10.51 -8.35 -2.69
CA VAL A 77 10.72 -7.11 -3.46
C VAL A 77 9.87 -7.08 -4.74
N ARG A 78 9.67 -8.23 -5.40
CA ARG A 78 8.74 -8.35 -6.56
C ARG A 78 7.29 -8.18 -6.13
N ASP A 79 6.91 -8.71 -4.96
CA ASP A 79 5.57 -8.63 -4.40
C ASP A 79 5.17 -7.21 -3.92
N LEU A 80 6.14 -6.29 -3.84
CA LEU A 80 5.87 -4.86 -3.65
C LEU A 80 5.19 -4.24 -4.86
N GLY A 81 5.45 -4.77 -6.08
CA GLY A 81 4.89 -4.24 -7.33
C GLY A 81 5.36 -2.84 -7.69
N ASP A 82 6.50 -2.40 -7.16
CA ASP A 82 7.11 -1.09 -7.44
C ASP A 82 8.38 -1.28 -8.28
N GLU A 83 8.32 -0.87 -9.55
CA GLU A 83 9.40 -1.05 -10.53
C GLU A 83 10.68 -0.29 -10.13
N GLU A 84 10.56 0.84 -9.45
CA GLU A 84 11.70 1.65 -9.03
C GLU A 84 12.46 0.95 -7.91
N ILE A 85 11.73 0.41 -6.92
CA ILE A 85 12.34 -0.40 -5.85
C ILE A 85 12.98 -1.65 -6.44
N LEU A 86 12.31 -2.34 -7.36
CA LEU A 86 12.86 -3.54 -8.00
C LEU A 86 14.13 -3.25 -8.82
N SER A 87 14.14 -2.16 -9.58
CA SER A 87 15.31 -1.75 -10.37
C SER A 87 16.51 -1.47 -9.47
N GLN A 88 16.31 -0.74 -8.37
CA GLN A 88 17.40 -0.42 -7.45
C GLN A 88 17.87 -1.64 -6.66
N TRP A 89 16.96 -2.56 -6.34
CA TRP A 89 17.34 -3.86 -5.79
C TRP A 89 18.24 -4.66 -6.75
N GLN A 90 17.89 -4.70 -8.06
CA GLN A 90 18.71 -5.37 -9.07
C GLN A 90 20.11 -4.74 -9.15
N GLU A 91 20.19 -3.41 -9.24
CA GLU A 91 21.48 -2.69 -9.23
C GLU A 91 22.32 -3.02 -7.99
N PHE A 92 21.70 -3.14 -6.83
CA PHE A 92 22.38 -3.58 -5.61
C PHE A 92 22.91 -5.03 -5.74
N THR A 93 22.09 -5.97 -6.19
CA THR A 93 22.50 -7.38 -6.32
C THR A 93 23.54 -7.63 -7.41
N GLU A 94 23.59 -6.77 -8.43
CA GLU A 94 24.54 -6.85 -9.55
C GLU A 94 25.84 -6.07 -9.30
N SER A 95 25.93 -5.37 -8.17
CA SER A 95 27.10 -4.57 -7.80
C SER A 95 28.36 -5.43 -7.74
N LYS A 96 29.43 -4.97 -8.39
CA LYS A 96 30.70 -5.72 -8.53
C LYS A 96 31.72 -5.34 -7.47
N THR A 97 31.53 -4.19 -6.84
CA THR A 97 32.43 -3.66 -5.82
C THR A 97 31.65 -3.31 -4.57
N GLU A 98 32.33 -3.34 -3.42
CA GLU A 98 31.73 -2.94 -2.15
C GLU A 98 31.28 -1.46 -2.20
N ALA A 99 32.06 -0.58 -2.82
CA ALA A 99 31.71 0.84 -2.94
C ALA A 99 30.42 1.03 -3.74
N GLU A 100 30.26 0.32 -4.85
CA GLU A 100 29.03 0.31 -5.66
C GLU A 100 27.86 -0.25 -4.87
N ALA A 101 28.03 -1.41 -4.21
CA ALA A 101 26.99 -2.02 -3.39
C ALA A 101 26.55 -1.07 -2.26
N GLN A 102 27.48 -0.40 -1.58
CA GLN A 102 27.17 0.58 -0.54
C GLN A 102 26.40 1.79 -1.07
N GLU A 103 26.70 2.27 -2.28
CA GLU A 103 25.95 3.33 -2.93
C GLU A 103 24.52 2.87 -3.27
N LYS A 104 24.38 1.71 -3.91
CA LYS A 104 23.08 1.15 -4.29
C LYS A 104 22.19 0.82 -3.10
N VAL A 105 22.75 0.29 -2.01
CA VAL A 105 22.01 0.09 -0.75
C VAL A 105 21.46 1.40 -0.19
N LYS A 106 22.26 2.48 -0.19
CA LYS A 106 21.80 3.78 0.33
C LYS A 106 20.64 4.32 -0.50
N ASN A 107 20.75 4.25 -1.82
CA ASN A 107 19.69 4.68 -2.74
C ASN A 107 18.42 3.83 -2.54
N LEU A 108 18.57 2.51 -2.40
CA LEU A 108 17.45 1.61 -2.13
C LEU A 108 16.75 1.96 -0.81
N LEU A 109 17.51 2.16 0.28
CA LEU A 109 16.95 2.56 1.57
C LEU A 109 16.23 3.91 1.49
N GLU A 110 16.80 4.87 0.77
CA GLU A 110 16.17 6.17 0.54
C GLU A 110 14.82 6.02 -0.16
N ILE A 111 14.74 5.24 -1.24
CA ILE A 111 13.49 5.01 -1.98
C ILE A 111 12.47 4.26 -1.12
N LEU A 112 12.89 3.22 -0.40
CA LEU A 112 12.00 2.47 0.51
C LEU A 112 11.35 3.40 1.54
N VAL A 113 12.14 4.29 2.15
CA VAL A 113 11.62 5.27 3.12
C VAL A 113 10.72 6.31 2.46
N ASN A 114 11.11 6.85 1.30
CA ASN A 114 10.34 7.86 0.57
C ASN A 114 8.98 7.33 0.06
N LYS A 115 8.90 6.04 -0.26
CA LYS A 115 7.69 5.38 -0.74
C LYS A 115 6.69 5.09 0.38
N ILE A 116 7.14 5.03 1.64
CA ILE A 116 6.25 4.93 2.79
C ILE A 116 5.48 6.26 2.92
N LYS A 117 4.21 6.24 2.53
CA LYS A 117 3.35 7.42 2.62
C LYS A 117 2.89 7.62 4.06
N VAL A 118 3.45 8.62 4.73
CA VAL A 118 2.89 9.11 6.00
C VAL A 118 1.73 10.05 5.66
N LYS A 119 0.59 9.80 6.31
CA LYS A 119 -0.70 10.44 6.04
C LYS A 119 -0.68 11.95 6.22
#